data_AF-A0A6N3J8U7-F1
#
_entry.id   AF-A0A6N3J8U7-F1
#
_cell.length_a   1.000
_cell.length_b   1.000
_cell.length_c   1.000
_cell.angle_alpha   90.00
_cell.angle_beta   90.00
_cell.angle_gamma   90.00
#
_symmetry.space_group_name_H-M   'P 1'
#
loop_
_entity.id
_entity.type
_entity.pdbx_description
1 polymer ?
#
loop_
_entity_poly.entity_id
_entity_poly.type
_entity_poly.pdbx_seq_one_letter_code
_entity_poly.pdbx_strand_id
1 'polypeptide(L)'
;MIIAMPMSRERLAAHFTKAQQIGFFDEHHQLISLVDNPALDGDCSAKKALLNLIVQQKTNIVIVQHIGERMLGKLLDSGISVSKGDASQAVATLLAKSTDLNLRLTDASQGRASLKHAAKGGCCHSKDGCGCGGKAHALTHSSRLIGAPIAEAKSDKSVHYAGFRPLGNK
;
A
#
# COMPACT_ATOMS: atom_id res chain seq x y z
N MET A 1 0.86 -14.85 -23.16
CA MET A 1 0.55 -14.75 -21.69
C MET A 1 0.84 -13.33 -21.21
N ILE A 2 0.12 -12.79 -20.23
CA ILE A 2 0.37 -11.45 -19.65
C ILE A 2 0.74 -11.55 -18.16
N ILE A 3 1.86 -10.94 -17.80
CA ILE A 3 2.38 -10.87 -16.43
C ILE A 3 2.27 -9.44 -15.93
N ALA A 4 1.55 -9.21 -14.84
CA ALA A 4 1.54 -7.91 -14.17
C ALA A 4 2.55 -7.87 -13.03
N MET A 5 3.28 -6.76 -12.92
CA MET A 5 4.23 -6.52 -11.85
C MET A 5 4.01 -5.11 -11.27
N PRO A 6 3.76 -4.99 -9.96
CA PRO A 6 3.72 -3.71 -9.28
C PRO A 6 5.13 -3.12 -9.24
N MET A 7 5.29 -1.89 -9.70
CA MET A 7 6.59 -1.22 -9.86
C MET A 7 6.66 0.06 -9.05
N SER A 8 7.82 0.27 -8.42
CA SER A 8 8.22 1.52 -7.78
C SER A 8 9.69 1.76 -8.07
N ARG A 9 10.03 2.94 -8.61
CA ARG A 9 11.42 3.28 -8.99
C ARG A 9 12.06 2.19 -9.86
N GLU A 10 11.34 1.75 -10.90
CA GLU A 10 11.81 0.74 -11.88
C GLU A 10 12.11 -0.66 -11.31
N ARG A 11 11.66 -0.95 -10.08
CA ARG A 11 11.82 -2.25 -9.42
C ARG A 11 10.48 -2.75 -8.89
N LEU A 12 10.42 -4.06 -8.61
CA LEU A 12 9.25 -4.65 -7.95
C LEU A 12 8.95 -3.90 -6.64
N ALA A 13 7.72 -3.41 -6.52
CA ALA A 13 7.26 -2.76 -5.31
C ALA A 13 7.07 -3.78 -4.19
N ALA A 14 7.55 -3.45 -2.99
CA ALA A 14 7.40 -4.33 -1.84
C ALA A 14 5.93 -4.57 -1.46
N HIS A 15 5.09 -3.54 -1.60
CA HIS A 15 3.66 -3.61 -1.30
C HIS A 15 2.83 -3.39 -2.55
N PHE A 16 2.03 -4.40 -2.91
CA PHE A 16 1.22 -4.41 -4.13
C PHE A 16 0.36 -3.15 -4.31
N THR A 17 -0.42 -2.76 -3.30
CA THR A 17 -1.33 -1.61 -3.42
C THR A 17 -0.65 -0.25 -3.32
N LYS A 18 0.61 -0.18 -2.85
CA LYS A 18 1.38 1.07 -2.70
C LYS A 18 2.38 1.27 -3.84
N ALA A 19 2.35 0.41 -4.85
CA ALA A 19 3.18 0.56 -6.03
C ALA A 19 2.86 1.87 -6.74
N GLN A 20 3.86 2.53 -7.32
CA GLN A 20 3.60 3.75 -8.08
C GLN A 20 2.91 3.43 -9.40
N GLN A 21 3.34 2.35 -10.04
CA GLN A 21 2.89 1.94 -11.36
C GLN A 21 2.70 0.44 -11.41
N ILE A 22 1.96 -0.04 -12.39
CA ILE A 22 1.81 -1.46 -12.72
C ILE A 22 2.36 -1.65 -14.13
N GLY A 23 3.42 -2.46 -14.23
CA GLY A 23 3.97 -2.88 -15.51
C GLY A 23 3.31 -4.18 -15.98
N PHE A 24 2.92 -4.22 -17.25
CA PHE A 24 2.41 -5.41 -17.91
C PHE A 24 3.46 -5.92 -18.89
N PHE A 25 3.82 -7.18 -18.76
CA PHE A 25 4.84 -7.84 -19.55
C PHE A 25 4.24 -9.00 -20.33
N ASP A 26 4.78 -9.26 -21.51
CA ASP A 26 4.45 -10.45 -22.30
C ASP A 26 5.22 -11.69 -21.81
N GLU A 27 5.03 -12.81 -22.52
CA GLU A 27 5.74 -14.06 -22.26
C GLU A 27 7.23 -14.02 -22.63
N HIS A 28 7.64 -13.06 -23.45
CA HIS A 28 9.04 -12.80 -23.80
C HIS A 28 9.71 -11.79 -22.85
N HIS A 29 9.03 -11.48 -21.73
CA HIS A 29 9.47 -10.52 -20.72
C HIS A 29 9.63 -9.08 -21.24
N GLN A 30 8.98 -8.74 -22.36
CA GLN A 30 8.93 -7.38 -22.89
C GLN A 30 7.81 -6.59 -22.24
N LEU A 31 8.09 -5.32 -21.93
CA LEU A 31 7.09 -4.41 -21.38
C LEU A 31 6.06 -4.05 -22.46
N ILE A 32 4.81 -4.45 -22.25
CA ILE A 32 3.67 -4.10 -23.11
C ILE A 32 3.17 -2.71 -22.77
N SER A 33 2.96 -2.44 -21.47
CA SER A 33 2.48 -1.15 -20.99
C SER A 33 2.86 -0.91 -19.54
N LEU A 34 2.94 0.38 -19.18
CA LEU A 34 3.19 0.85 -17.83
C LEU A 34 2.08 1.84 -17.48
N VAL A 35 1.30 1.53 -16.45
CA VAL A 35 0.13 2.32 -16.07
C VAL A 35 0.27 2.78 -14.62
N ASP A 36 -0.08 4.03 -14.35
CA ASP A 36 -0.08 4.55 -12.98
C ASP A 36 -1.08 3.80 -12.10
N ASN A 37 -0.71 3.55 -10.85
CA ASN A 37 -1.54 2.81 -9.93
C ASN A 37 -2.67 3.71 -9.37
N PRO A 38 -3.95 3.41 -9.70
CA PRO A 38 -5.07 4.21 -9.18
C PRO A 38 -5.23 4.09 -7.65
N ALA A 39 -4.62 3.10 -7.01
CA ALA A 39 -4.74 2.82 -5.58
C ALA A 39 -3.73 3.54 -4.68
N LEU A 40 -2.88 4.43 -5.21
CA LEU A 40 -1.86 5.15 -4.44
C LEU A 40 -2.45 6.01 -3.31
N ASP A 41 -3.42 6.85 -3.64
CA ASP A 41 -4.02 7.83 -2.71
C ASP A 41 -5.41 7.41 -2.22
N GLY A 42 -5.78 6.15 -2.46
CA GLY A 42 -7.18 5.80 -2.57
C GLY A 42 -7.77 4.90 -1.48
N ASP A 43 -9.05 5.18 -1.20
CA ASP A 43 -9.95 4.37 -0.38
C ASP A 43 -10.28 3.00 -1.00
N CYS A 44 -11.26 2.28 -0.43
CA CYS A 44 -11.71 0.99 -0.93
C CYS A 44 -12.07 0.96 -2.43
N SER A 45 -12.56 2.08 -2.99
CA SER A 45 -12.90 2.22 -4.42
C SER A 45 -11.67 2.11 -5.31
N ALA A 46 -10.55 2.71 -4.92
CA ALA A 46 -9.32 2.73 -5.68
C ALA A 46 -8.66 1.35 -5.78
N LYS A 47 -8.75 0.55 -4.70
CA LYS A 47 -8.32 -0.87 -4.72
C LYS A 47 -9.16 -1.71 -5.68
N LYS A 48 -10.45 -1.40 -5.83
CA LYS A 48 -11.31 -2.04 -6.82
C LYS A 48 -10.91 -1.64 -8.24
N ALA A 49 -10.58 -0.36 -8.46
CA ALA A 49 -10.08 0.11 -9.75
C ALA A 49 -8.78 -0.60 -10.16
N LEU A 50 -7.84 -0.80 -9.23
CA LEU A 50 -6.61 -1.56 -9.47
C LEU A 50 -6.91 -3.02 -9.89
N LEU A 51 -7.82 -3.71 -9.21
CA LEU A 51 -8.23 -5.06 -9.61
C LEU A 51 -8.86 -5.06 -11.02
N ASN A 52 -9.77 -4.13 -11.27
CA ASN A 52 -10.44 -4.02 -12.56
C ASN A 52 -9.43 -3.79 -13.69
N LEU A 53 -8.41 -2.95 -13.46
CA LEU A 53 -7.34 -2.68 -14.41
C LEU A 53 -6.60 -3.99 -14.77
N ILE A 54 -6.22 -4.78 -13.76
CA ILE A 54 -5.51 -6.05 -13.98
C ILE A 54 -6.38 -7.06 -14.75
N VAL A 55 -7.67 -7.15 -14.42
CA VAL A 55 -8.63 -8.03 -15.11
C VAL A 55 -8.86 -7.58 -16.56
N GLN A 56 -9.00 -6.26 -16.79
CA GLN A 56 -9.19 -5.69 -18.13
C GLN A 56 -7.99 -5.94 -19.03
N GLN A 57 -6.78 -5.93 -18.48
CA GLN A 57 -5.55 -6.27 -19.20
C GLN A 57 -5.40 -7.79 -19.44
N LYS A 58 -6.39 -8.62 -19.09
CA LYS A 58 -6.36 -10.09 -19.25
C LYS A 58 -5.11 -10.73 -18.63
N THR A 59 -4.70 -10.21 -17.48
CA THR A 59 -3.50 -10.66 -16.77
C THR A 59 -3.64 -12.13 -16.36
N ASN A 60 -2.62 -12.94 -16.63
CA ASN A 60 -2.57 -14.33 -16.21
C ASN A 60 -1.87 -14.51 -14.86
N ILE A 61 -0.75 -13.79 -14.67
CA ILE A 61 0.10 -13.92 -13.48
C ILE A 61 0.40 -12.52 -12.91
N VAL A 62 0.30 -12.37 -11.59
CA VAL A 62 0.74 -11.15 -10.87
C VAL A 62 1.92 -11.51 -9.98
N ILE A 63 3.05 -10.81 -10.13
CA ILE A 63 4.22 -10.99 -9.26
C ILE A 63 4.11 -10.05 -8.07
N VAL A 64 4.20 -10.54 -6.83
CA VAL A 64 4.10 -9.70 -5.62
C VAL A 64 5.11 -10.11 -4.56
N GLN A 65 5.69 -9.13 -3.84
CA GLN A 65 6.45 -9.44 -2.62
C GLN A 65 5.52 -9.54 -1.40
N HIS A 66 4.73 -8.48 -1.18
CA HIS A 66 3.70 -8.46 -0.14
C HIS A 66 2.36 -7.98 -0.69
N ILE A 67 1.34 -8.79 -0.45
CA ILE A 67 -0.05 -8.51 -0.78
C ILE A 67 -0.92 -8.74 0.46
N GLY A 68 -2.01 -7.97 0.60
CA GLY A 68 -2.98 -8.19 1.66
C GLY A 68 -3.91 -9.36 1.32
N GLU A 69 -4.27 -10.15 2.33
CA GLU A 69 -5.13 -11.35 2.21
C GLU A 69 -6.38 -11.11 1.36
N ARG A 70 -7.13 -10.04 1.65
CA ARG A 70 -8.35 -9.69 0.89
C ARG A 70 -8.10 -9.37 -0.58
N MET A 71 -6.92 -8.84 -0.91
CA MET A 71 -6.59 -8.51 -2.29
C MET A 71 -6.13 -9.76 -3.04
N LEU A 72 -5.35 -10.60 -2.36
CA LEU A 72 -4.94 -11.90 -2.88
C LEU A 72 -6.17 -12.76 -3.19
N GLY A 73 -7.10 -12.91 -2.25
CA GLY A 73 -8.33 -13.69 -2.45
C GLY A 73 -9.08 -13.24 -3.71
N LYS A 74 -9.30 -11.94 -3.90
CA LYS A 74 -10.01 -11.46 -5.10
C LYS A 74 -9.26 -11.69 -6.42
N LEU A 75 -7.93 -11.68 -6.42
CA LEU A 75 -7.15 -12.02 -7.61
C LEU A 75 -7.33 -13.50 -7.95
N LEU A 76 -7.24 -14.36 -6.93
CA LEU A 76 -7.46 -15.81 -7.08
C LEU A 76 -8.90 -16.11 -7.53
N ASP A 77 -9.90 -15.46 -6.93
CA ASP A 77 -11.32 -15.59 -7.31
C ASP A 77 -11.58 -15.17 -8.76
N SER A 78 -10.80 -14.23 -9.29
CA SER A 78 -10.85 -13.81 -10.70
C SER A 78 -10.10 -14.74 -11.66
N GLY A 79 -9.56 -15.86 -11.16
CA GLY A 79 -8.80 -16.83 -11.95
C GLY A 79 -7.37 -16.40 -12.26
N ILE A 80 -6.86 -15.35 -11.61
CA ILE A 80 -5.53 -14.82 -11.84
C ILE A 80 -4.55 -15.49 -10.87
N SER A 81 -3.46 -16.04 -11.42
CA SER A 81 -2.41 -16.64 -10.61
C SER A 81 -1.56 -15.54 -9.97
N VAL A 82 -1.17 -15.74 -8.71
CA VAL A 82 -0.28 -14.81 -8.01
C VAL A 82 1.01 -15.53 -7.66
N SER A 83 2.15 -14.97 -8.04
CA SER A 83 3.48 -15.53 -7.77
C SER A 83 4.28 -14.63 -6.84
N LYS A 84 5.02 -15.23 -5.91
CA LYS A 84 5.81 -14.50 -4.93
C LYS A 84 7.16 -14.08 -5.54
N GLY A 85 7.45 -12.79 -5.43
CA GLY A 85 8.70 -12.18 -5.87
C GLY A 85 9.48 -11.55 -4.73
N ASP A 86 10.76 -11.25 -4.97
CA ASP A 86 11.62 -10.50 -4.07
C ASP A 86 12.03 -9.17 -4.72
N ALA A 87 11.72 -8.04 -4.07
CA ALA A 87 12.08 -6.71 -4.54
C ALA A 87 13.60 -6.47 -4.65
N SER A 88 14.41 -7.28 -3.96
CA SER A 88 15.87 -7.26 -4.06
C SER A 88 16.39 -7.78 -5.41
N GLN A 89 15.59 -8.58 -6.13
CA GLN A 89 15.97 -9.18 -7.40
C GLN A 89 15.73 -8.24 -8.58
N ALA A 90 16.46 -8.48 -9.68
CA ALA A 90 16.24 -7.79 -10.93
C ALA A 90 14.91 -8.21 -11.58
N VAL A 91 14.29 -7.29 -12.31
CA VAL A 91 13.02 -7.52 -13.01
C VAL A 91 13.08 -8.75 -13.92
N ALA A 92 14.16 -8.91 -14.69
CA ALA A 92 14.33 -10.06 -15.58
C ALA A 92 14.31 -11.40 -14.82
N THR A 93 14.93 -11.47 -13.65
CA THR A 93 14.94 -12.67 -12.80
C THR A 93 13.55 -12.97 -12.23
N LEU A 94 12.81 -11.93 -11.85
CA LEU A 94 11.44 -12.07 -11.35
C LEU A 94 10.49 -12.58 -12.43
N LEU A 95 10.59 -12.01 -13.63
CA LEU A 95 9.80 -12.45 -14.79
C LEU A 95 10.10 -13.91 -15.14
N ALA A 96 11.39 -14.31 -15.17
CA ALA A 96 11.78 -15.70 -15.41
C ALA A 96 11.24 -16.69 -14.37
N LYS A 97 11.11 -16.27 -13.10
CA LYS A 97 10.56 -17.08 -12.01
C LYS A 97 9.04 -17.02 -11.91
N SER A 98 8.38 -16.16 -12.67
CA SER A 98 6.92 -15.96 -12.57
C SER A 98 6.11 -17.23 -12.85
N THR A 99 6.65 -18.11 -13.70
CA THR A 99 6.05 -19.40 -14.07
C THR A 99 6.30 -20.52 -13.06
N ASP A 100 7.21 -20.33 -12.10
CA ASP A 100 7.52 -21.33 -11.08
C ASP A 100 6.31 -21.58 -10.17
N LEU A 101 5.82 -22.82 -10.19
CA LEU A 101 4.65 -23.24 -9.42
C LEU A 101 4.90 -23.18 -7.91
N ASN A 102 6.14 -23.35 -7.46
CA ASN A 102 6.49 -23.35 -6.04
C ASN A 102 6.35 -21.97 -5.40
N LEU A 103 6.41 -20.91 -6.21
CA LEU A 103 6.26 -19.54 -5.77
C LEU A 103 4.80 -19.06 -5.83
N ARG A 104 3.87 -19.87 -6.34
CA ARG A 104 2.46 -19.50 -6.45
C ARG A 104 1.79 -19.45 -5.08
N LEU A 105 1.05 -18.36 -4.88
CA LEU A 105 0.12 -18.23 -3.78
C LEU A 105 -1.21 -18.84 -4.21
N THR A 106 -1.65 -19.88 -3.53
CA THR A 106 -2.88 -20.63 -3.84
C THR A 106 -4.02 -20.30 -2.90
N ASP A 107 -3.71 -19.74 -1.73
CA ASP A 107 -4.70 -19.43 -0.70
C ASP A 107 -4.60 -17.97 -0.23
N ALA A 108 -5.75 -17.34 0.01
CA ALA A 108 -5.82 -15.96 0.46
C ALA A 108 -5.05 -15.73 1.79
N SER A 109 -5.04 -16.71 2.70
CA SER A 109 -4.38 -16.65 4.01
C SER A 109 -2.86 -16.50 3.93
N GLN A 110 -2.25 -16.77 2.77
CA GLN A 110 -0.82 -16.52 2.55
C GLN A 110 -0.52 -15.01 2.38
N GLY A 111 -1.56 -14.19 2.22
CA GLY A 111 -1.47 -12.73 2.24
C GLY A 111 -1.40 -12.16 3.66
N ARG A 112 -1.04 -10.88 3.75
CA ARG A 112 -0.98 -10.18 5.05
C ARG A 112 -2.40 -9.91 5.57
N ALA A 113 -2.66 -10.32 6.81
CA ALA A 113 -3.90 -10.04 7.52
C ALA A 113 -4.19 -8.53 7.59
N SER A 114 -5.46 -8.17 7.52
CA SER A 114 -5.88 -6.77 7.59
C SER A 114 -6.04 -6.32 9.05
N LEU A 115 -5.04 -5.58 9.55
CA LEU A 115 -5.03 -5.05 10.93
C LEU A 115 -6.27 -4.19 11.28
N LYS A 116 -6.96 -3.62 10.29
CA LYS A 116 -8.13 -2.75 10.50
C LYS A 116 -9.47 -3.49 10.69
N HIS A 117 -9.53 -4.81 10.51
CA HIS A 117 -10.77 -5.58 10.72
C HIS A 117 -10.82 -6.29 12.07
N ALA A 118 -9.67 -6.58 12.70
CA ALA A 118 -9.63 -7.08 14.07
C ALA A 118 -10.16 -6.05 15.10
N ALA A 119 -10.08 -4.75 14.78
CA ALA A 119 -10.62 -3.67 15.61
C ALA A 119 -12.12 -3.38 15.37
N LYS A 120 -12.78 -4.08 14.44
CA LYS A 120 -14.25 -4.07 14.30
C LYS A 120 -14.82 -5.36 14.87
N GLY A 121 -14.60 -5.57 16.17
CA GLY A 121 -15.37 -6.51 16.96
C GLY A 121 -16.85 -6.06 16.98
N GLY A 122 -17.70 -6.85 16.34
CA GLY A 122 -19.10 -7.07 16.69
C GLY A 122 -20.01 -5.85 16.87
N CYS A 123 -20.56 -5.33 15.77
CA CYS A 123 -21.94 -4.85 15.83
C CYS A 123 -22.87 -6.01 15.52
N CYS A 124 -23.71 -6.38 16.50
CA CYS A 124 -24.90 -7.22 16.42
C CYS A 124 -24.67 -8.74 16.38
N HIS A 125 -24.80 -9.39 17.56
CA HIS A 125 -25.64 -10.57 17.78
C HIS A 125 -25.88 -10.75 19.29
N SER A 126 -26.76 -9.92 19.86
CA SER A 126 -27.57 -10.31 21.00
C SER A 126 -29.01 -9.94 20.65
N LYS A 127 -29.82 -10.96 20.36
CA LYS A 127 -31.27 -10.84 20.48
C LYS A 127 -31.60 -10.80 21.97
N ASP A 128 -31.43 -9.65 22.60
CA ASP A 128 -32.12 -9.30 23.83
C ASP A 128 -31.96 -7.79 24.04
N GLY A 129 -33.10 -7.11 24.05
CA GLY A 129 -33.16 -5.67 24.13
C GLY A 129 -32.63 -5.13 25.46
N CYS A 130 -31.99 -3.97 25.41
CA CYS A 130 -32.04 -3.01 26.51
C CYS A 130 -31.82 -1.62 25.93
N GLY A 131 -32.91 -0.88 25.77
CA GLY A 131 -32.86 0.55 25.60
C GLY A 131 -32.62 1.22 26.95
N CYS A 132 -31.76 2.22 26.98
CA CYS A 132 -31.80 3.26 28.01
C CYS A 132 -31.44 4.59 27.35
N GLY A 133 -32.47 5.39 27.08
CA GLY A 133 -32.37 6.83 26.99
C GLY A 133 -32.44 7.47 28.37
N GLY A 134 -31.90 8.69 28.48
CA GLY A 134 -31.96 9.57 29.66
C GLY A 134 -30.74 10.52 29.65
N LYS A 135 -30.79 11.71 29.03
CA LYS A 135 -31.15 13.03 29.63
C LYS A 135 -30.35 13.31 30.92
N ALA A 136 -29.82 14.48 31.24
CA ALA A 136 -29.46 15.75 30.61
C ALA A 136 -28.76 16.55 31.75
N HIS A 137 -27.73 17.35 31.47
CA HIS A 137 -27.53 18.57 32.24
C HIS A 137 -26.84 19.61 31.36
N ALA A 138 -27.62 20.61 30.97
CA ALA A 138 -27.16 21.84 30.36
C ALA A 138 -26.68 22.79 31.46
N LEU A 139 -25.52 23.41 31.30
CA LEU A 139 -25.29 24.77 31.78
C LEU A 139 -24.47 25.55 30.74
N THR A 140 -24.98 26.75 30.52
CA THR A 140 -24.70 27.75 29.51
C THR A 140 -23.65 28.77 29.99
N HIS A 141 -23.22 29.63 29.05
CA HIS A 141 -22.48 30.90 29.24
C HIS A 141 -21.01 30.78 29.64
N SER A 142 -20.09 31.69 29.28
CA SER A 142 -20.04 32.82 28.34
C SER A 142 -18.58 33.28 28.38
N SER A 143 -18.13 33.90 27.30
CA SER A 143 -16.89 34.67 27.12
C SER A 143 -16.28 35.29 28.38
N ARG A 144 -14.96 35.13 28.59
CA ARG A 144 -14.07 36.21 29.08
C ARG A 144 -12.59 35.92 28.86
N LEU A 145 -11.89 37.02 28.63
CA LEU A 145 -10.53 37.24 28.16
C LEU A 145 -9.44 37.15 29.27
N ILE A 146 -8.20 36.96 28.79
CA ILE A 146 -6.87 37.38 29.33
C ILE A 146 -6.20 36.52 30.43
N GLY A 147 -4.95 36.09 30.16
CA GLY A 147 -3.89 36.08 31.20
C GLY A 147 -2.74 35.07 31.10
N ALA A 148 -1.78 35.27 30.16
CA ALA A 148 -0.32 35.01 30.27
C ALA A 148 0.24 33.56 30.49
N PRO A 149 1.57 33.29 30.34
CA PRO A 149 2.67 34.13 29.86
C PRO A 149 3.51 33.54 28.70
N ILE A 150 4.30 34.45 28.14
CA ILE A 150 5.39 34.26 27.17
C ILE A 150 6.51 33.42 27.77
N ALA A 151 7.03 32.45 27.02
CA ALA A 151 8.36 31.89 27.21
C ALA A 151 9.04 31.80 25.84
N GLU A 152 10.00 32.70 25.63
CA GLU A 152 10.91 32.75 24.49
C GLU A 152 11.81 31.51 24.46
N ALA A 153 11.90 30.83 23.32
CA ALA A 153 12.95 29.88 23.03
C ALA A 153 13.71 30.34 21.77
N LYS A 154 14.83 31.02 22.01
CA LYS A 154 15.84 31.35 21.00
C LYS A 154 16.48 30.07 20.47
N SER A 155 16.57 29.94 19.15
CA SER A 155 17.49 29.01 18.49
C SER A 155 18.11 29.71 17.28
N ASP A 156 19.09 30.55 17.56
CA ASP A 156 20.09 30.96 16.57
C ASP A 156 21.16 29.87 16.53
N LYS A 157 21.24 29.12 15.43
CA LYS A 157 22.36 28.24 15.13
C LYS A 157 22.77 28.47 13.69
N SER A 158 23.90 29.17 13.54
CA SER A 158 24.64 29.32 12.30
C SER A 158 24.96 27.96 11.68
N VAL A 159 24.56 27.78 10.43
CA VAL A 159 24.93 26.61 9.62
C VAL A 159 26.36 26.83 9.11
N HIS A 160 27.32 26.09 9.64
CA HIS A 160 28.69 26.08 9.14
C HIS A 160 28.82 25.09 7.98
N TYR A 161 29.06 25.60 6.76
CA TYR A 161 29.47 24.80 5.61
C TYR A 161 30.96 24.44 5.72
N ALA A 162 31.28 23.15 5.67
CA ALA A 162 32.67 22.70 5.57
C ALA A 162 33.19 22.96 4.14
N GLY A 163 34.13 23.89 4.01
CA GLY A 163 34.76 24.26 2.75
C GLY A 163 35.71 23.17 2.21
N PHE A 164 35.65 22.96 0.90
CA PHE A 164 36.54 22.12 0.12
C PHE A 164 37.99 22.65 0.18
N ARG A 165 38.98 21.78 0.40
CA ARG A 165 40.41 22.14 0.30
C ARG A 165 40.92 21.93 -1.13
N PRO A 166 41.51 22.94 -1.80
CA PRO A 166 42.27 22.71 -3.02
C PRO A 166 43.65 22.13 -2.69
N LEU A 167 44.06 21.12 -3.47
CA LEU A 167 45.42 20.56 -3.44
C LEU A 167 46.36 21.53 -4.16
N GLY A 168 47.27 22.15 -3.41
CA GLY A 168 48.40 22.91 -3.97
C GLY A 168 49.56 21.97 -4.26
N ASN A 169 49.91 21.84 -5.54
CA ASN A 169 51.11 21.15 -6.03
C ASN A 169 52.38 21.92 -5.61
N LYS A 170 53.44 21.18 -5.26
CA LYS A 170 54.80 21.70 -5.07
C LYS A 170 55.48 21.98 -6.41
#